data_AF-A0A4Q1B4U6-F1
#
_entry.id   AF-A0A4Q1B4U6-F1
#
_cell.length_a   1.000
_cell.length_b   1.000
_cell.length_c   1.000
_cell.angle_alpha   90.00
_cell.angle_beta   90.00
_cell.angle_gamma   90.00
#
_symmetry.space_group_name_H-M   'P 1'
#
loop_
_entity.id
_entity.type
_entity.pdbx_description
1 polymer ?
#
loop_
_entity_poly.entity_id
_entity_poly.type
_entity_poly.pdbx_seq_one_letter_code
_entity_poly.pdbx_strand_id
1 'polypeptide(L)'
;MRSELQDKIEYYVLGGNFEAVKELMQTTDFLMFEEAFISASHDSESIQFYTFLMELMKDHETVELHDLAFLLLVYPLSEVSGAFESAYYHATRSVELTDHKEIKSLLQLLFLYAVPNPVISDKEAFDVSKQILKLDPNNQVARNMMKQAAKKLDQVVVDIHSFTKRA
;
A
#
# COMPACT_ATOMS: atom_id res chain seq x y z
N MET A 1 16.42 -7.97 18.83
CA MET A 1 17.82 -7.54 18.68
C MET A 1 17.90 -6.97 17.28
N ARG A 2 18.35 -5.71 17.14
CA ARG A 2 18.45 -5.06 15.82
C ARG A 2 19.53 -5.73 14.99
N SER A 3 19.33 -5.82 13.68
CA SER A 3 20.34 -6.36 12.77
C SER A 3 21.35 -5.29 12.39
N GLU A 4 22.58 -5.69 12.05
CA GLU A 4 23.61 -4.75 11.57
C GLU A 4 23.13 -3.99 10.33
N LEU A 5 22.35 -4.65 9.46
CA LEU A 5 21.76 -4.03 8.28
C LEU A 5 20.74 -2.95 8.65
N GLN A 6 19.84 -3.23 9.60
CA GLN A 6 18.86 -2.26 10.11
C GLN A 6 19.57 -1.00 10.65
N ASP A 7 20.63 -1.19 11.44
CA ASP A 7 21.40 -0.08 12.02
C ASP A 7 22.07 0.78 10.95
N LYS A 8 22.66 0.15 9.92
CA LYS A 8 23.27 0.87 8.80
C LYS A 8 22.24 1.63 7.97
N ILE A 9 21.10 1.01 7.65
CA ILE A 9 20.03 1.66 6.90
C ILE A 9 19.55 2.90 7.66
N GLU A 10 19.20 2.76 8.95
CA GLU A 10 18.71 3.90 9.74
C GLU A 10 19.75 5.03 9.77
N TYR A 11 21.02 4.70 10.06
CA TYR A 11 22.09 5.68 10.10
C TYR A 11 22.23 6.45 8.79
N TYR A 12 22.26 5.77 7.64
CA TYR A 12 22.43 6.42 6.36
C TYR A 12 21.18 7.18 5.90
N VAL A 13 19.98 6.64 6.12
CA VAL A 13 18.72 7.33 5.80
C VAL A 13 18.62 8.63 6.60
N LEU A 14 18.77 8.57 7.93
CA LEU A 14 18.65 9.74 8.81
C LEU A 14 19.78 10.76 8.62
N GLY A 15 20.94 10.30 8.13
CA GLY A 15 22.05 11.15 7.73
C GLY A 15 21.89 11.77 6.33
N GLY A 16 20.84 11.44 5.57
CA GLY A 16 20.62 11.89 4.20
C GLY A 16 21.59 11.29 3.18
N ASN A 17 22.32 10.23 3.53
CA ASN A 17 23.26 9.56 2.63
C ASN A 17 22.55 8.47 1.81
N PHE A 18 21.69 8.90 0.89
CA PHE A 18 20.85 8.01 0.09
C PHE A 18 21.65 7.12 -0.88
N GLU A 19 22.83 7.55 -1.32
CA GLU A 19 23.70 6.70 -2.14
C GLU A 19 24.18 5.46 -1.37
N ALA A 20 24.55 5.61 -0.10
CA ALA A 20 24.92 4.46 0.73
C ALA A 20 23.74 3.50 0.97
N VAL A 21 22.52 4.04 1.14
CA VAL A 21 21.30 3.21 1.27
C VAL A 21 21.01 2.47 -0.04
N LYS A 22 21.21 3.12 -1.19
CA LYS A 22 21.06 2.53 -2.53
C LYS A 22 22.06 1.40 -2.75
N GLU A 23 23.31 1.58 -2.34
CA GLU A 23 24.33 0.53 -2.39
C GLU A 23 23.94 -0.68 -1.52
N LEU A 24 23.45 -0.45 -0.29
CA LEU A 24 22.95 -1.53 0.57
C LEU A 24 21.79 -2.28 -0.09
N MET A 25 20.84 -1.57 -0.70
CA MET A 25 19.71 -2.19 -1.42
C MET A 25 20.18 -3.06 -2.59
N GLN A 26 21.19 -2.63 -3.34
CA GLN A 26 21.71 -3.36 -4.51
C GLN A 26 22.57 -4.57 -4.16
N THR A 27 23.20 -4.54 -2.98
CA THR A 27 24.14 -5.59 -2.53
C THR A 27 23.51 -6.59 -1.56
N THR A 28 22.24 -6.39 -1.21
CA THR A 28 21.48 -7.26 -0.31
C THR A 28 20.33 -7.91 -1.09
N ASP A 29 19.92 -9.11 -0.67
CA ASP A 29 18.65 -9.67 -1.11
C ASP A 29 17.50 -8.68 -0.79
N PHE A 30 16.61 -8.46 -1.76
CA PHE A 30 15.60 -7.41 -1.63
C PHE A 30 14.64 -7.65 -0.46
N LEU A 31 14.26 -8.90 -0.18
CA LEU A 31 13.38 -9.21 0.95
C LEU A 31 14.08 -8.90 2.27
N MET A 32 15.36 -9.25 2.40
CA MET A 32 16.15 -8.90 3.57
C MET A 32 16.30 -7.38 3.75
N PHE A 33 16.49 -6.65 2.64
CA PHE A 33 16.54 -5.20 2.67
C PHE A 33 15.20 -4.59 3.09
N GLU A 34 14.08 -5.03 2.49
CA GLU A 34 12.72 -4.58 2.82
C GLU A 34 12.43 -4.77 4.31
N GLU A 35 12.67 -5.96 4.86
CA GLU A 35 12.47 -6.24 6.29
C GLU A 35 13.29 -5.31 7.18
N ALA A 36 14.58 -5.13 6.87
CA ALA A 36 15.47 -4.27 7.64
C ALA A 36 15.10 -2.78 7.50
N PHE A 37 14.68 -2.35 6.32
CA PHE A 37 14.28 -0.98 6.01
C PHE A 37 13.01 -0.58 6.74
N ILE A 38 11.98 -1.43 6.70
CA ILE A 38 10.73 -1.23 7.45
C ILE A 38 10.98 -1.25 8.95
N SER A 39 11.81 -2.18 9.45
CA SER A 39 12.17 -2.22 10.87
C SER A 39 12.92 -0.96 11.32
N ALA A 40 13.84 -0.45 10.51
CA ALA A 40 14.55 0.79 10.77
C ALA A 40 13.61 2.00 10.78
N SER A 41 12.64 2.04 9.86
CA SER A 41 11.65 3.11 9.85
C SER A 41 10.67 3.03 11.03
N HIS A 42 10.36 1.84 11.52
CA HIS A 42 9.46 1.67 12.66
C HIS A 42 10.05 2.24 13.95
N ASP A 43 11.37 2.11 14.15
CA ASP A 43 12.06 2.65 15.33
C ASP A 43 12.11 4.19 15.34
N SER A 44 12.25 4.81 14.16
CA SER A 44 12.49 6.26 14.03
C SER A 44 11.26 7.05 13.60
N GLU A 45 10.27 6.40 13.00
CA GLU A 45 9.06 6.99 12.41
C GLU A 45 9.35 8.18 11.47
N SER A 46 10.54 8.19 10.86
CA SER A 46 11.02 9.33 10.10
C SER A 46 10.53 9.32 8.66
N ILE A 47 9.95 10.44 8.21
CA ILE A 47 9.55 10.65 6.81
C ILE A 47 10.74 10.64 5.83
N GLN A 48 11.97 10.67 6.32
CA GLN A 48 13.17 10.55 5.47
C GLN A 48 13.25 9.20 4.77
N PHE A 49 12.71 8.12 5.35
CA PHE A 49 12.61 6.81 4.69
C PHE A 49 11.73 6.91 3.43
N TYR A 50 10.61 7.62 3.52
CA TYR A 50 9.76 7.86 2.36
C TYR A 50 10.45 8.76 1.34
N THR A 51 11.16 9.79 1.80
CA THR A 51 11.93 10.70 0.94
C THR A 51 12.99 9.95 0.12
N PHE A 52 13.67 8.97 0.73
CA PHE A 52 14.61 8.09 0.04
C PHE A 52 13.93 7.29 -1.08
N LEU A 53 12.78 6.67 -0.80
CA LEU A 53 12.03 5.92 -1.82
C LEU A 53 11.59 6.82 -2.99
N MET A 54 11.18 8.06 -2.70
CA MET A 54 10.82 9.03 -3.75
C MET A 54 12.03 9.39 -4.62
N GLU A 55 13.22 9.51 -4.01
CA GLU A 55 14.44 9.76 -4.77
C GLU A 55 14.78 8.59 -5.70
N LEU A 56 14.64 7.34 -5.23
CA LEU A 56 14.83 6.15 -6.08
C LEU A 56 13.84 6.10 -7.25
N MET A 57 12.57 6.40 -7.00
CA MET A 57 11.52 6.34 -8.04
C MET A 57 11.71 7.39 -9.14
N LYS A 58 12.35 8.53 -8.85
CA LYS A 58 12.70 9.51 -9.88
C LYS A 58 13.67 8.95 -10.92
N ASP A 59 14.63 8.14 -10.46
CA ASP A 59 15.63 7.51 -11.31
C ASP A 59 15.05 6.30 -12.04
N HIS A 60 14.37 5.42 -11.29
CA HIS A 60 13.85 4.16 -11.80
C HIS A 60 12.61 3.70 -11.04
N GLU A 61 11.44 3.98 -11.62
CA GLU A 61 10.15 3.54 -11.09
C GLU A 61 9.97 2.02 -11.27
N THR A 62 9.63 1.32 -10.18
CA THR A 62 9.41 -0.15 -10.17
C THR A 62 8.27 -0.52 -9.22
N VAL A 63 7.64 -1.67 -9.46
CA VAL A 63 6.54 -2.18 -8.63
C VAL A 63 7.02 -2.44 -7.20
N GLU A 64 8.24 -2.97 -7.04
CA GLU A 64 8.87 -3.27 -5.76
C GLU A 64 9.05 -2.01 -4.91
N LEU A 65 9.43 -0.88 -5.51
CA LEU A 65 9.52 0.40 -4.79
C LEU A 65 8.14 0.91 -4.36
N HIS A 66 7.11 0.75 -5.20
CA HIS A 66 5.74 1.12 -4.83
C HIS A 66 5.19 0.23 -3.72
N ASP A 67 5.50 -1.07 -3.74
CA ASP A 67 5.13 -2.00 -2.67
C ASP A 67 5.81 -1.64 -1.35
N LEU A 68 7.11 -1.31 -1.38
CA LEU A 68 7.87 -0.89 -0.21
C LEU A 68 7.33 0.44 0.35
N ALA A 69 7.02 1.41 -0.52
CA ALA A 69 6.42 2.67 -0.12
C ALA A 69 5.02 2.49 0.47
N PHE A 70 4.19 1.61 -0.11
CA PHE A 70 2.89 1.23 0.46
C PHE A 70 3.06 0.69 1.88
N LEU A 71 3.95 -0.29 2.07
CA LEU A 71 4.20 -0.90 3.38
C LEU A 71 4.69 0.12 4.41
N LEU A 72 5.59 1.01 3.99
CA LEU A 72 6.11 2.10 4.83
C LEU A 72 4.98 3.02 5.32
N LEU A 73 4.04 3.35 4.45
CA LEU A 73 2.96 4.31 4.72
C LEU A 73 1.81 3.71 5.54
N VAL A 74 1.51 2.41 5.36
CA VAL A 74 0.43 1.77 6.14
C VAL A 74 0.90 1.17 7.45
N TYR A 75 2.21 1.13 7.70
CA TYR A 75 2.78 0.55 8.92
C TYR A 75 3.66 1.54 9.70
N PRO A 76 4.98 1.73 9.44
CA PRO A 76 5.79 2.66 10.24
C PRO A 76 5.30 4.11 10.25
N LEU A 77 4.72 4.58 9.14
CA LEU A 77 4.30 5.97 8.98
C LEU A 77 2.78 6.14 9.00
N SER A 78 2.02 5.16 9.53
CA SER A 78 0.55 5.17 9.50
C SER A 78 -0.07 6.41 10.17
N GLU A 79 0.63 6.97 11.15
CA GLU A 79 0.19 8.14 11.92
C GLU A 79 0.52 9.48 11.22
N VAL A 80 1.29 9.46 10.12
CA VAL A 80 1.55 10.66 9.33
C VAL A 80 0.28 11.07 8.60
N SER A 81 -0.12 12.33 8.73
CA SER A 81 -1.29 12.85 8.02
C SER A 81 -1.13 12.67 6.51
N GLY A 82 -2.10 12.04 5.86
CA GLY A 82 -2.06 11.74 4.43
C GLY A 82 -1.35 10.43 4.06
N ALA A 83 -0.91 9.62 5.04
CA ALA A 83 -0.16 8.40 4.77
C ALA A 83 -0.98 7.37 3.98
N PHE A 84 -2.24 7.15 4.35
CA PHE A 84 -3.11 6.18 3.68
C PHE A 84 -3.54 6.63 2.28
N GLU A 85 -3.73 7.93 2.07
CA GLU A 85 -3.96 8.53 0.75
C GLU A 85 -2.71 8.41 -0.14
N SER A 86 -1.52 8.58 0.43
CA SER A 86 -0.27 8.34 -0.28
C SER A 86 -0.06 6.86 -0.58
N ALA A 87 -0.44 5.97 0.34
CA ALA A 87 -0.41 4.52 0.11
C ALA A 87 -1.36 4.13 -1.03
N TYR A 88 -2.52 4.77 -1.12
CA TYR A 88 -3.45 4.58 -2.23
C TYR A 88 -2.83 4.95 -3.58
N TYR A 89 -2.08 6.05 -3.65
CA TYR A 89 -1.31 6.40 -4.84
C TYR A 89 -0.34 5.27 -5.23
N HIS A 90 0.46 4.76 -4.28
CA HIS A 90 1.43 3.69 -4.58
C HIS A 90 0.76 2.37 -5.00
N ALA A 91 -0.30 1.95 -4.30
CA ALA A 91 -1.04 0.74 -4.67
C ALA A 91 -1.67 0.85 -6.07
N THR A 92 -2.25 2.01 -6.40
CA THR A 92 -2.81 2.27 -7.73
C THR A 92 -1.73 2.22 -8.79
N ARG A 93 -0.56 2.83 -8.53
CA ARG A 93 0.55 2.84 -9.47
C ARG A 93 1.13 1.44 -9.69
N SER A 94 1.28 0.62 -8.65
CA SER A 94 1.65 -0.80 -8.79
C SER A 94 0.65 -1.57 -9.65
N VAL A 95 -0.65 -1.32 -9.47
CA VAL A 95 -1.70 -1.96 -10.29
C VAL A 95 -1.58 -1.56 -11.77
N GLU A 96 -1.28 -0.29 -12.07
CA GLU A 96 -1.06 0.18 -13.45
C GLU A 96 0.19 -0.44 -14.08
N LEU A 97 1.32 -0.45 -13.36
CA LEU A 97 2.59 -1.00 -13.85
C LEU A 97 2.53 -2.50 -14.15
N THR A 98 1.57 -3.21 -13.54
CA THR A 98 1.37 -4.65 -13.71
C THR A 98 0.20 -4.99 -14.65
N ASP A 99 -0.31 -4.03 -15.42
CA ASP A 99 -1.51 -4.18 -16.27
C ASP A 99 -2.72 -4.78 -15.53
N HIS A 100 -2.87 -4.47 -14.23
CA HIS A 100 -3.93 -5.04 -13.38
C HIS A 100 -3.91 -6.58 -13.27
N LYS A 101 -2.72 -7.20 -13.40
CA LYS A 101 -2.54 -8.66 -13.35
C LYS A 101 -1.86 -9.15 -12.07
N GLU A 102 -1.31 -8.24 -11.26
CA GLU A 102 -0.66 -8.62 -10.01
C GLU A 102 -1.65 -8.64 -8.84
N ILE A 103 -1.83 -9.81 -8.24
CA ILE A 103 -2.80 -10.00 -7.15
C ILE A 103 -2.36 -9.24 -5.90
N LYS A 104 -1.05 -9.18 -5.60
CA LYS A 104 -0.52 -8.46 -4.44
C LYS A 104 -0.93 -6.98 -4.47
N SER A 105 -0.75 -6.31 -5.60
CA SER A 105 -1.08 -4.89 -5.76
C SER A 105 -2.59 -4.63 -5.65
N LEU A 106 -3.42 -5.54 -6.18
CA LEU A 106 -4.87 -5.45 -6.03
C LEU A 106 -5.31 -5.69 -4.57
N LEU A 107 -4.65 -6.59 -3.84
CA LEU A 107 -4.94 -6.82 -2.42
C LEU A 107 -4.56 -5.63 -1.55
N GLN A 108 -3.51 -4.87 -1.90
CA GLN A 108 -3.17 -3.61 -1.21
C GLN A 108 -4.30 -2.57 -1.33
N LEU A 109 -4.95 -2.46 -2.49
CA LEU A 109 -6.15 -1.61 -2.62
C LEU A 109 -7.29 -2.10 -1.71
N LEU A 110 -7.54 -3.42 -1.63
CA LEU A 110 -8.54 -3.96 -0.71
C LEU A 110 -8.19 -3.77 0.77
N PHE A 111 -6.90 -3.73 1.12
CA PHE A 111 -6.48 -3.38 2.47
C PHE A 111 -6.95 -1.96 2.85
N LEU A 112 -6.82 -0.99 1.94
CA LEU A 112 -7.26 0.40 2.16
C LEU A 112 -8.79 0.55 2.24
N TYR A 113 -9.55 -0.46 1.84
CA TYR A 113 -10.99 -0.53 2.08
C TYR A 113 -11.33 -1.08 3.48
N ALA A 114 -10.46 -1.93 4.03
CA ALA A 114 -10.70 -2.65 5.28
C ALA A 114 -10.30 -1.84 6.53
N VAL A 115 -9.56 -0.75 6.37
CA VAL A 115 -9.15 0.14 7.48
C VAL A 115 -10.36 0.88 8.08
N PRO A 116 -10.29 1.37 9.33
CA PRO A 116 -11.42 2.02 10.00
C PRO A 116 -12.02 3.20 9.23
N ASN A 117 -11.17 3.97 8.54
CA ASN A 117 -11.55 5.04 7.64
C ASN A 117 -11.13 4.65 6.21
N PRO A 118 -12.01 3.99 5.43
CA PRO A 118 -11.68 3.52 4.09
C PRO A 118 -11.23 4.66 3.18
N VAL A 119 -10.13 4.46 2.46
CA VAL A 119 -9.64 5.40 1.45
C VAL A 119 -10.36 5.21 0.12
N ILE A 120 -10.71 3.96 -0.20
CA ILE A 120 -11.38 3.61 -1.46
C ILE A 120 -12.88 3.41 -1.27
N SER A 121 -13.64 3.68 -2.33
CA SER A 121 -15.10 3.58 -2.31
C SER A 121 -15.59 2.11 -2.33
N ASP A 122 -16.83 1.89 -1.92
CA ASP A 122 -17.46 0.56 -2.02
C ASP A 122 -17.48 0.05 -3.48
N LYS A 123 -17.72 0.95 -4.45
CA LYS A 123 -17.69 0.60 -5.88
C LYS A 123 -16.30 0.12 -6.31
N GLU A 124 -15.26 0.88 -5.93
CA GLU A 124 -13.89 0.53 -6.27
C GLU A 124 -13.46 -0.78 -5.63
N ALA A 125 -13.77 -1.00 -4.34
CA ALA A 125 -13.50 -2.26 -3.65
C ALA A 125 -14.21 -3.44 -4.34
N PHE A 126 -15.44 -3.26 -4.82
CA PHE A 126 -16.16 -4.27 -5.58
C PHE A 126 -15.47 -4.59 -6.92
N ASP A 127 -15.07 -3.57 -7.68
CA ASP A 127 -14.41 -3.72 -8.98
C ASP A 127 -13.03 -4.39 -8.85
N VAL A 128 -12.23 -3.98 -7.85
CA VAL A 128 -10.94 -4.61 -7.51
C VAL A 128 -11.14 -6.06 -7.10
N SER A 129 -12.11 -6.35 -6.23
CA SER A 129 -12.40 -7.73 -5.82
C SER A 129 -12.80 -8.61 -7.01
N LYS A 130 -13.61 -8.08 -7.93
CA LYS A 130 -13.99 -8.78 -9.16
C LYS A 130 -12.78 -9.06 -10.05
N GLN A 131 -11.82 -8.12 -10.14
CA GLN A 131 -10.59 -8.33 -10.89
C GLN A 131 -9.73 -9.43 -10.29
N ILE A 132 -9.52 -9.43 -8.97
CA ILE A 132 -8.79 -10.50 -8.28
C ILE A 132 -9.44 -11.86 -8.55
N LEU A 133 -10.77 -11.96 -8.46
CA LEU A 133 -11.49 -13.23 -8.67
C LEU A 133 -11.46 -13.73 -10.12
N LYS A 134 -11.14 -12.88 -11.11
CA LYS A 134 -10.86 -13.34 -12.47
C LYS A 134 -9.48 -13.98 -12.57
N LEU A 135 -8.49 -13.46 -11.83
CA LEU A 135 -7.11 -13.95 -11.84
C LEU A 135 -6.93 -15.18 -10.94
N ASP A 136 -7.50 -15.11 -9.74
CA ASP A 136 -7.57 -16.19 -8.75
C ASP A 136 -9.02 -16.36 -8.26
N PRO A 137 -9.79 -17.25 -8.92
CA PRO A 137 -11.15 -17.57 -8.50
C PRO A 137 -11.24 -18.15 -7.10
N ASN A 138 -10.15 -18.56 -6.45
CA ASN A 138 -10.15 -19.12 -5.09
C ASN A 138 -9.78 -18.11 -4.00
N ASN A 139 -9.54 -16.85 -4.36
CA ASN A 139 -9.14 -15.82 -3.40
C ASN A 139 -10.26 -15.52 -2.39
N GLN A 140 -10.07 -15.93 -1.13
CA GLN A 140 -11.09 -15.73 -0.10
C GLN A 140 -11.21 -14.27 0.37
N VAL A 141 -10.10 -13.53 0.37
CA VAL A 141 -10.09 -12.12 0.75
C VAL A 141 -10.96 -11.33 -0.21
N ALA A 142 -10.73 -11.46 -1.52
CA ALA A 142 -11.52 -10.79 -2.55
C ALA A 142 -13.00 -11.20 -2.50
N ARG A 143 -13.32 -12.48 -2.27
CA ARG A 143 -14.72 -12.91 -2.10
C ARG A 143 -15.41 -12.21 -0.94
N ASN A 144 -14.75 -12.12 0.21
CA ASN A 144 -15.32 -11.50 1.40
C ASN A 144 -15.51 -9.99 1.20
N MET A 145 -14.50 -9.32 0.64
CA MET A 145 -14.56 -7.89 0.35
C MET A 145 -15.64 -7.56 -0.69
N MET A 146 -15.78 -8.36 -1.75
CA MET A 146 -16.83 -8.18 -2.76
C MET A 146 -18.23 -8.25 -2.15
N LYS A 147 -18.49 -9.22 -1.27
CA LYS A 147 -19.78 -9.37 -0.58
C LYS A 147 -20.07 -8.18 0.33
N GLN A 148 -19.07 -7.72 1.08
CA GLN A 148 -19.20 -6.56 1.97
C GLN A 148 -19.50 -5.28 1.18
N ALA A 149 -18.76 -5.03 0.09
CA ALA A 149 -18.96 -3.89 -0.79
C ALA A 149 -20.34 -3.92 -1.46
N ALA A 150 -20.76 -5.08 -2.00
CA ALA A 150 -22.08 -5.25 -2.62
C ALA A 150 -23.22 -4.92 -1.64
N LYS A 151 -23.14 -5.43 -0.40
CA LYS A 151 -24.15 -5.16 0.63
C LYS A 151 -24.31 -3.67 0.93
N LYS A 152 -23.21 -2.91 0.99
CA LYS A 152 -23.26 -1.47 1.23
C LYS A 152 -23.82 -0.70 0.04
N LEU A 153 -23.44 -1.09 -1.18
CA LEU A 153 -24.00 -0.51 -2.41
C LEU A 153 -25.52 -0.68 -2.48
N ASP A 154 -26.02 -1.87 -2.14
CA ASP A 154 -27.47 -2.14 -2.11
C ASP A 154 -28.19 -1.26 -1.07
N GLN A 155 -27.57 -1.04 0.10
CA GLN A 155 -28.13 -0.17 1.15
C GLN A 155 -28.24 1.29 0.69
N VAL A 156 -27.22 1.81 0.00
CA VAL A 156 -27.24 3.18 -0.54
C VAL A 156 -28.38 3.36 -1.55
N VAL A 157 -28.62 2.37 -2.40
CA VAL A 157 -29.74 2.41 -3.37
C VAL A 157 -31.09 2.42 -2.64
N VAL A 158 -31.25 1.59 -1.61
CA VAL A 158 -32.48 1.54 -0.80
C VAL A 158 -32.73 2.88 -0.09
N ASP A 159 -31.70 3.50 0.48
CA ASP A 159 -31.83 4.78 1.18
C ASP A 159 -32.29 5.90 0.23
N ILE A 160 -31.70 6.02 -0.96
CA ILE A 160 -32.11 7.02 -1.98
C ILE A 160 -33.60 6.86 -2.36
N HIS A 161 -34.08 5.62 -2.49
CA HIS A 161 -35.50 5.34 -2.78
C HIS A 161 -36.43 5.65 -1.60
N SER A 162 -35.95 5.61 -0.37
CA SER A 162 -36.73 5.97 0.81
C SER A 162 -36.99 7.48 0.92
N PHE A 163 -36.07 8.32 0.42
CA PHE A 163 -36.23 9.78 0.37
C PHE A 163 -37.15 10.25 -0.76
N THR A 164 -37.24 9.50 -1.86
CA THR A 164 -38.09 9.86 -3.02
C THR A 164 -39.58 9.54 -2.82
N LYS A 165 -39.96 8.77 -1.79
CA LYS A 165 -41.37 8.47 -1.46
C LYS A 165 -42.05 9.49 -0.52
N ARG A 166 -41.37 10.60 -0.16
CA ARG A 166 -41.91 11.65 0.73
C ARG A 166 -42.19 12.99 0.04
N ALA A 167 -42.32 13.02 -1.29
CA ALA A 167 -42.77 14.21 -2.04
C ALA A 167 -44.22 14.05 -2.50
#